data_AF-D9X944-F1
#
_entry.id   AF-D9X944-F1
#
_cell.length_a   1.000
_cell.length_b   1.000
_cell.length_c   1.000
_cell.angle_alpha   90.00
_cell.angle_beta   90.00
_cell.angle_gamma   90.00
#
_symmetry.space_group_name_H-M   'P 1'
#
loop_
_entity.id
_entity.type
_entity.pdbx_description
1 polymer ?
#
loop_
_entity_poly.entity_id
_entity_poly.type
_entity_poly.pdbx_seq_one_letter_code
_entity_poly.pdbx_strand_id
1 'polypeptide(L)'
;MSDDHVYMTLAEGHEDDTRWAYGTGFEDPLHGVDTAVPDGVDAGELAALCVTLADDALVSAQRLAEWTTRAPELEEEVALANIGLDLLGQARLLYSRAGQTDGTGRDEDAYAYFRDAGDFRNVRLAELPGGDFAFSIVRLLVFSSWRLAHFERLTAHRDPVLAAIAAKGVKELAYHRQYAAEWAVRLGDGTEESHRRMRRAQEQVAPYLGELFTAYDVRDEVVAVLRQVSEAAGLPMPVYRPLPGSGRAGEHTEHLAPLLAELQGIARAHPEATW
;
A
#
# COMPACT_ATOMS: atom_id res chain seq x y z
N MET A 1 -2.82 -54.54 -23.92
CA MET A 1 -2.53 -53.15 -24.32
C MET A 1 -2.80 -52.32 -23.09
N SER A 2 -1.73 -51.75 -22.56
CA SER A 2 -1.59 -51.14 -21.23
C SER A 2 -2.29 -49.78 -21.19
N ASP A 3 -3.15 -49.59 -20.19
CA ASP A 3 -3.87 -48.34 -19.92
C ASP A 3 -3.48 -47.77 -18.55
N ASP A 4 -2.22 -47.99 -18.14
CA ASP A 4 -1.67 -47.55 -16.84
C ASP A 4 -0.74 -46.33 -16.93
N HIS A 5 -0.63 -45.69 -18.11
CA HIS A 5 0.38 -44.66 -18.36
C HIS A 5 -0.08 -43.20 -18.25
N VAL A 6 -1.38 -42.92 -18.10
CA VAL A 6 -1.88 -41.53 -18.07
C VAL A 6 -1.74 -40.89 -16.68
N TYR A 7 -1.85 -41.67 -15.60
CA TYR A 7 -1.68 -41.15 -14.24
C TYR A 7 -0.21 -40.96 -13.84
N MET A 8 0.70 -41.75 -14.41
CA MET A 8 2.15 -41.60 -14.15
C MET A 8 2.76 -40.40 -14.89
N THR A 9 2.22 -40.00 -16.04
CA THR A 9 2.71 -38.81 -16.77
C THR A 9 2.33 -37.49 -16.11
N LEU A 10 1.33 -37.47 -15.23
CA LEU A 10 1.02 -36.31 -14.38
C LEU A 10 1.89 -36.26 -13.10
N ALA A 11 2.53 -37.37 -12.73
CA ALA A 11 3.37 -37.45 -11.53
C ALA A 11 4.86 -37.18 -11.80
N GLU A 12 5.34 -37.34 -13.04
CA GLU A 12 6.77 -37.21 -13.39
C GLU A 12 7.19 -35.83 -13.93
N GLY A 13 6.41 -34.77 -13.66
CA GLY A 13 6.69 -33.41 -14.16
C GLY A 13 6.95 -32.32 -13.11
N HIS A 14 6.73 -32.58 -11.81
CA HIS A 14 6.76 -31.52 -10.80
C HIS A 14 7.40 -32.01 -9.49
N GLU A 15 8.73 -32.04 -9.45
CA GLU A 15 9.46 -32.29 -8.19
C GLU A 15 9.63 -31.03 -7.31
N ASP A 16 9.00 -29.88 -7.61
CA ASP A 16 9.07 -28.73 -6.69
C ASP A 16 7.90 -27.73 -6.76
N ASP A 17 6.66 -28.20 -6.96
CA ASP A 17 5.50 -27.31 -7.16
C ASP A 17 4.42 -27.44 -6.06
N THR A 18 4.84 -27.37 -4.80
CA THR A 18 3.94 -27.17 -3.65
C THR A 18 3.41 -25.73 -3.53
N ARG A 19 3.54 -24.90 -4.57
CA ARG A 19 3.34 -23.44 -4.51
C ARG A 19 2.13 -22.91 -5.29
N TRP A 20 1.18 -23.76 -5.66
CA TRP A 20 0.01 -23.34 -6.46
C TRP A 20 -0.95 -22.35 -5.74
N ALA A 21 -0.91 -22.27 -4.40
CA ALA A 21 -1.81 -21.40 -3.62
C ALA A 21 -1.32 -19.95 -3.44
N TYR A 22 -0.10 -19.65 -3.88
CA TYR A 22 0.50 -18.32 -3.77
C TYR A 22 1.11 -17.97 -5.12
N GLY A 23 0.67 -16.88 -5.74
CA GLY A 23 1.07 -16.49 -7.09
C GLY A 23 2.57 -16.59 -7.35
N THR A 24 2.92 -17.03 -8.57
CA THR A 24 4.24 -17.04 -9.24
C THR A 24 5.48 -16.96 -8.36
N GLY A 25 6.28 -18.04 -8.37
CA GLY A 25 7.59 -18.21 -7.74
C GLY A 25 8.25 -16.95 -7.16
N PHE A 26 8.39 -16.91 -5.84
CA PHE A 26 9.13 -15.88 -5.11
C PHE A 26 10.62 -15.95 -5.45
N GLU A 27 11.04 -15.30 -6.53
CA GLU A 27 12.38 -14.73 -6.55
C GLU A 27 12.40 -13.63 -5.48
N ASP A 28 13.28 -13.79 -4.48
CA ASP A 28 13.54 -12.73 -3.51
C ASP A 28 14.03 -11.50 -4.30
N PRO A 29 13.26 -10.39 -4.33
CA PRO A 29 13.60 -9.21 -5.11
C PRO A 29 14.92 -8.56 -4.66
N LEU A 30 15.43 -8.96 -3.49
CA LEU A 30 16.69 -8.49 -2.93
C LEU A 30 17.85 -9.49 -3.12
N HIS A 31 17.61 -10.64 -3.75
CA HIS A 31 18.64 -11.65 -3.95
C HIS A 31 19.81 -11.08 -4.77
N GLY A 32 20.99 -11.02 -4.16
CA GLY A 32 22.21 -10.50 -4.79
C GLY A 32 22.32 -8.97 -4.81
N VAL A 33 21.40 -8.25 -4.17
CA VAL A 33 21.50 -6.79 -3.97
C VAL A 33 22.48 -6.50 -2.84
N ASP A 34 23.42 -5.57 -3.07
CA ASP A 34 24.33 -5.10 -2.03
C ASP A 34 23.54 -4.32 -0.96
N THR A 35 23.64 -4.76 0.29
CA THR A 35 22.93 -4.15 1.43
C THR A 35 23.74 -3.07 2.12
N ALA A 36 25.01 -2.85 1.76
CA ALA A 36 25.78 -1.73 2.29
C ALA A 36 25.13 -0.39 1.91
N VAL A 37 25.09 0.55 2.85
CA VAL A 37 24.64 1.92 2.54
C VAL A 37 25.70 2.59 1.67
N PRO A 38 25.35 3.06 0.45
CA PRO A 38 26.34 3.64 -0.46
C PRO A 38 26.96 4.94 0.05
N ASP A 39 28.21 5.20 -0.33
CA ASP A 39 28.91 6.44 0.02
C ASP A 39 28.11 7.69 -0.38
N GLY A 40 27.91 8.61 0.56
CA GLY A 40 27.17 9.85 0.36
C GLY A 40 25.64 9.70 0.36
N VAL A 41 25.11 8.55 0.78
CA VAL A 41 23.72 8.42 1.28
C VAL A 41 23.76 8.55 2.80
N ASP A 42 22.95 9.45 3.37
CA ASP A 42 22.81 9.54 4.82
C ASP A 42 21.93 8.39 5.33
N ALA A 43 22.47 7.59 6.24
CA ALA A 43 21.80 6.39 6.73
C ALA A 43 20.54 6.71 7.57
N GLY A 44 20.55 7.85 8.29
CA GLY A 44 19.41 8.30 9.08
C GLY A 44 18.27 8.80 8.17
N GLU A 45 18.60 9.57 7.13
CA GLU A 45 17.61 10.02 6.13
C GLU A 45 17.03 8.83 5.36
N LEU A 46 17.86 7.85 4.98
CA LEU A 46 17.40 6.62 4.33
C LEU A 46 16.45 5.82 5.23
N ALA A 47 16.81 5.62 6.49
CA ALA A 47 15.95 4.94 7.46
C ALA A 47 14.61 5.66 7.64
N ALA A 48 14.64 6.99 7.82
CA ALA A 48 13.43 7.79 7.96
C ALA A 48 12.53 7.70 6.72
N LEU A 49 13.11 7.75 5.51
CA LEU A 49 12.38 7.54 4.27
C LEU A 49 11.72 6.15 4.23
N CYS A 50 12.48 5.09 4.50
CA CYS A 50 11.95 3.72 4.56
C CYS A 50 10.79 3.60 5.55
N VAL A 51 10.90 4.17 6.76
CA VAL A 51 9.81 4.18 7.75
C VAL A 51 8.57 4.89 7.22
N THR A 52 8.71 6.06 6.61
CA THR A 52 7.55 6.82 6.08
C THR A 52 6.80 6.05 4.99
N LEU A 53 7.53 5.36 4.11
CA LEU A 53 6.98 4.53 3.04
C LEU A 53 6.35 3.24 3.57
N ALA A 54 6.94 2.65 4.61
CA ALA A 54 6.43 1.45 5.27
C ALA A 54 5.14 1.73 6.04
N ASP A 55 5.10 2.84 6.78
CA ASP A 55 3.93 3.26 7.55
C ASP A 55 2.73 3.49 6.63
N ASP A 56 2.94 4.17 5.50
CA ASP A 56 1.91 4.35 4.47
C ASP A 56 1.30 3.02 4.03
N ALA A 57 2.18 2.04 3.74
CA ALA A 57 1.79 0.75 3.22
C ALA A 57 1.09 -0.12 4.29
N LEU A 58 1.65 -0.22 5.50
CA LEU A 58 1.09 -1.00 6.61
C LEU A 58 -0.30 -0.49 7.01
N VAL A 59 -0.44 0.82 7.19
CA VAL A 59 -1.72 1.41 7.62
C VAL A 59 -2.79 1.21 6.55
N SER A 60 -2.43 1.35 5.27
CA SER A 60 -3.35 1.11 4.16
C SER A 60 -3.71 -0.36 4.04
N ALA A 61 -2.76 -1.27 4.22
CA ALA A 61 -3.01 -2.72 4.25
C ALA A 61 -4.01 -3.09 5.36
N GLN A 62 -3.83 -2.54 6.56
CA GLN A 62 -4.76 -2.77 7.67
C GLN A 62 -6.17 -2.27 7.34
N ARG A 63 -6.30 -1.08 6.72
CA ARG A 63 -7.61 -0.56 6.29
C ARG A 63 -8.26 -1.38 5.18
N LEU A 64 -7.47 -2.03 4.32
CA LEU A 64 -8.01 -2.94 3.30
C LEU A 64 -8.45 -4.26 3.93
N ALA A 65 -7.76 -4.76 4.95
CA ALA A 65 -8.13 -5.98 5.66
C ALA A 65 -9.54 -5.89 6.29
N GLU A 66 -9.98 -4.70 6.71
CA GLU A 66 -11.33 -4.45 7.22
C GLU A 66 -12.45 -4.79 6.23
N TRP A 67 -12.15 -4.88 4.92
CA TRP A 67 -13.11 -5.28 3.88
C TRP A 67 -13.33 -6.80 3.80
N THR A 68 -12.49 -7.60 4.44
CA THR A 68 -12.68 -9.06 4.52
C THR A 68 -14.01 -9.35 5.21
N THR A 69 -14.86 -10.14 4.58
CA THR A 69 -16.27 -10.42 4.92
C THR A 69 -17.24 -9.25 4.80
N ARG A 70 -16.81 -8.12 4.22
CA ARG A 70 -17.62 -6.88 4.09
C ARG A 70 -17.68 -6.30 2.68
N ALA A 71 -16.90 -6.81 1.73
CA ALA A 71 -16.90 -6.32 0.35
C ALA A 71 -18.26 -6.59 -0.34
N PRO A 72 -18.63 -5.78 -1.36
CA PRO A 72 -19.90 -5.95 -2.06
C PRO A 72 -20.05 -7.30 -2.76
N GLU A 73 -18.93 -7.85 -3.24
CA GLU A 73 -18.84 -9.10 -4.01
C GLU A 73 -17.55 -9.85 -3.62
N LEU A 74 -17.52 -11.18 -3.82
CA LEU A 74 -16.38 -12.02 -3.43
C LEU A 74 -15.13 -11.69 -4.25
N GLU A 75 -15.31 -11.38 -5.53
CA GLU A 75 -14.26 -10.95 -6.45
C GLU A 75 -13.57 -9.69 -5.93
N GLU A 76 -14.35 -8.77 -5.37
CA GLU A 76 -13.83 -7.52 -4.81
C GLU A 76 -13.16 -7.71 -3.46
N GLU A 77 -13.65 -8.66 -2.65
CA GLU A 77 -12.94 -9.08 -1.44
C GLU A 77 -11.54 -9.61 -1.78
N VAL A 78 -11.45 -10.52 -2.75
CA VAL A 78 -10.17 -11.11 -3.18
C VAL A 78 -9.25 -10.04 -3.76
N ALA A 79 -9.77 -9.12 -4.57
CA ALA A 79 -8.99 -8.02 -5.12
C ALA A 79 -8.42 -7.11 -4.02
N LEU A 80 -9.25 -6.67 -3.07
CA LEU A 80 -8.81 -5.81 -1.97
C LEU A 80 -7.84 -6.54 -1.02
N ALA A 81 -8.05 -7.83 -0.77
CA ALA A 81 -7.14 -8.65 0.02
C ALA A 81 -5.76 -8.79 -0.66
N ASN A 82 -5.73 -9.03 -1.98
CA ASN A 82 -4.47 -9.09 -2.74
C ASN A 82 -3.72 -7.74 -2.71
N ILE A 83 -4.43 -6.63 -2.88
CA ILE A 83 -3.85 -5.29 -2.76
C ILE A 83 -3.29 -5.06 -1.35
N GLY A 84 -4.03 -5.47 -0.31
CA GLY A 84 -3.57 -5.42 1.07
C GLY A 84 -2.31 -6.25 1.32
N LEU A 85 -2.22 -7.44 0.73
CA LEU A 85 -1.04 -8.32 0.82
C LEU A 85 0.18 -7.73 0.12
N ASP A 86 0.03 -7.12 -1.05
CA ASP A 86 1.12 -6.42 -1.74
C ASP A 86 1.67 -5.29 -0.85
N LEU A 87 0.78 -4.46 -0.30
CA LEU A 87 1.14 -3.35 0.59
C LEU A 87 1.84 -3.85 1.87
N LEU A 88 1.35 -4.95 2.47
CA LEU A 88 2.00 -5.56 3.61
C LEU A 88 3.41 -6.07 3.24
N GLY A 89 3.56 -6.71 2.08
CA GLY A 89 4.87 -7.14 1.56
C GLY A 89 5.84 -5.98 1.36
N GLN A 90 5.36 -4.83 0.86
CA GLN A 90 6.16 -3.60 0.76
C GLN A 90 6.58 -3.09 2.14
N ALA A 91 5.66 -3.02 3.11
CA ALA A 91 5.94 -2.54 4.46
C ALA A 91 7.05 -3.35 5.15
N ARG A 92 6.97 -4.68 5.03
CA ARG A 92 7.95 -5.64 5.56
C ARG A 92 9.37 -5.37 5.05
N LEU A 93 9.52 -5.29 3.72
CA LEU A 93 10.80 -5.00 3.07
C LEU A 93 11.36 -3.63 3.48
N LEU A 94 10.49 -2.62 3.57
CA LEU A 94 10.88 -1.26 3.93
C LEU A 94 11.29 -1.12 5.41
N TYR A 95 10.56 -1.72 6.35
CA TYR A 95 10.97 -1.73 7.76
C TYR A 95 12.26 -2.51 7.98
N SER A 96 12.40 -3.66 7.32
CA SER A 96 13.65 -4.42 7.35
C SER A 96 14.83 -3.56 6.88
N ARG A 97 14.65 -2.78 5.80
CA ARG A 97 15.69 -1.83 5.34
C ARG A 97 15.91 -0.69 6.34
N ALA A 98 14.87 -0.17 6.97
CA ALA A 98 15.00 0.86 8.00
C ALA A 98 15.84 0.38 9.20
N GLY A 99 15.60 -0.84 9.69
CA GLY A 99 16.37 -1.42 10.80
C GLY A 99 17.85 -1.68 10.50
N GLN A 100 18.16 -2.03 9.24
CA GLN A 100 19.53 -2.18 8.78
C GLN A 100 20.29 -0.85 8.70
N THR A 101 19.57 0.26 8.51
CA THR A 101 20.16 1.57 8.20
C THR A 101 20.14 2.54 9.38
N ASP A 102 19.20 2.41 10.31
CA ASP A 102 19.09 3.27 11.49
C ASP A 102 20.09 2.93 12.63
N GLY A 103 20.86 1.86 12.46
CA GLY A 103 21.87 1.41 13.43
C GLY A 103 21.30 0.74 14.69
N THR A 104 19.97 0.57 14.78
CA THR A 104 19.31 -0.09 15.92
C THR A 104 19.19 -1.59 15.73
N GLY A 105 19.17 -2.08 14.49
CA GLY A 105 18.93 -3.48 14.18
C GLY A 105 17.51 -3.96 14.49
N ARG A 106 16.55 -3.03 14.66
CA ARG A 106 15.12 -3.35 14.83
C ARG A 106 14.59 -4.08 13.61
N ASP A 107 13.82 -5.15 13.81
CA ASP A 107 13.13 -5.85 12.73
C ASP A 107 11.80 -5.20 12.36
N GLU A 108 11.12 -5.77 11.36
CA GLU A 108 9.82 -5.29 10.88
C GLU A 108 8.74 -5.29 11.96
N ASP A 109 8.77 -6.26 12.87
CA ASP A 109 7.81 -6.39 13.97
C ASP A 109 8.02 -5.32 15.03
N ALA A 110 9.28 -5.01 15.38
CA ALA A 110 9.62 -3.90 16.27
C ALA A 110 9.07 -2.56 15.73
N TYR A 111 9.16 -2.34 14.42
CA TYR A 111 8.60 -1.17 13.78
C TYR A 111 7.07 -1.17 13.72
N ALA A 112 6.44 -2.30 13.39
CA ALA A 112 5.00 -2.38 13.21
C ALA A 112 4.22 -2.36 14.54
N TYR A 113 4.73 -3.07 15.56
CA TYR A 113 3.94 -3.40 16.74
C TYR A 113 4.26 -2.59 18.00
N PHE A 114 5.48 -2.04 18.10
CA PHE A 114 5.99 -1.42 19.33
C PHE A 114 6.24 0.09 19.24
N ARG A 115 5.70 0.74 18.20
CA ARG A 115 5.62 2.20 18.08
C ARG A 115 4.22 2.71 18.42
N ASP A 116 4.15 3.82 19.15
CA ASP A 116 2.88 4.50 19.42
C ASP A 116 2.46 5.37 18.22
N ALA A 117 1.20 5.82 18.19
CA ALA A 117 0.66 6.60 17.08
C ALA A 117 1.50 7.86 16.76
N GLY A 118 2.05 8.53 17.79
CA GLY A 118 2.93 9.70 17.61
C GLY A 118 4.27 9.39 16.94
N ASP A 119 4.67 8.12 16.84
CA ASP A 119 5.90 7.66 16.20
C ASP A 119 5.66 7.13 14.78
N PHE A 120 4.41 6.94 14.38
CA PHE A 120 4.04 6.66 13.00
C PHE A 120 4.15 7.91 12.15
N ARG A 121 4.48 7.70 10.87
CA ARG A 121 4.80 8.71 9.89
C ARG A 121 3.98 8.53 8.61
N ASN A 122 2.92 7.71 8.61
CA ASN A 122 2.03 7.58 7.46
C ASN A 122 1.36 8.92 7.10
N VAL A 123 1.00 9.11 5.84
CA VAL A 123 0.09 10.21 5.45
C VAL A 123 -1.30 9.97 6.03
N ARG A 124 -2.02 11.04 6.39
CA ARG A 124 -3.35 10.91 7.01
C ARG A 124 -4.42 10.35 6.08
N LEU A 125 -4.19 10.34 4.76
CA LEU A 125 -5.08 9.65 3.82
C LEU A 125 -5.10 8.14 4.05
N ALA A 126 -3.95 7.54 4.41
CA ALA A 126 -3.80 6.10 4.58
C ALA A 126 -4.65 5.56 5.74
N GLU A 127 -4.78 6.33 6.82
CA GLU A 127 -5.46 5.93 8.05
C GLU A 127 -6.97 6.16 8.05
N LEU A 128 -7.55 6.79 7.01
CA LEU A 128 -9.00 7.00 6.98
C LEU A 128 -9.76 5.66 6.95
N PRO A 129 -10.88 5.53 7.70
CA PRO A 129 -11.67 4.30 7.74
C PRO A 129 -12.28 3.97 6.37
N GLY A 130 -12.61 2.70 6.12
CA GLY A 130 -13.10 2.25 4.82
C GLY A 130 -14.39 2.94 4.32
N GLY A 131 -15.26 3.39 5.23
CA GLY A 131 -16.50 4.07 4.86
C GLY A 131 -17.44 3.17 4.04
N ASP A 132 -17.99 3.70 2.95
CA ASP A 132 -18.62 2.87 1.92
C ASP A 132 -17.63 2.51 0.80
N PHE A 133 -18.04 1.63 -0.11
CA PHE A 133 -17.15 1.15 -1.17
C PHE A 133 -16.67 2.27 -2.09
N ALA A 134 -17.51 3.27 -2.39
CA ALA A 134 -17.12 4.43 -3.19
C ALA A 134 -16.00 5.24 -2.51
N PHE A 135 -16.09 5.45 -1.19
CA PHE A 135 -15.02 6.10 -0.42
C PHE A 135 -13.71 5.33 -0.50
N SER A 136 -13.76 4.01 -0.29
CA SER A 136 -12.57 3.16 -0.39
C SER A 136 -11.93 3.18 -1.78
N ILE A 137 -12.73 3.16 -2.85
CA ILE A 137 -12.24 3.25 -4.24
C ILE A 137 -11.57 4.59 -4.52
N VAL A 138 -12.18 5.73 -4.13
CA VAL A 138 -11.56 7.05 -4.34
C VAL A 138 -10.28 7.20 -3.53
N ARG A 139 -10.28 6.75 -2.28
CA ARG A 139 -9.09 6.76 -1.42
C ARG A 139 -7.96 5.93 -2.03
N LEU A 140 -8.26 4.72 -2.49
CA LEU A 140 -7.30 3.83 -3.13
C LEU A 140 -6.77 4.41 -4.45
N LEU A 141 -7.63 5.01 -5.28
CA LEU A 141 -7.22 5.65 -6.53
C LEU A 141 -6.21 6.77 -6.28
N VAL A 142 -6.51 7.69 -5.36
CA VAL A 142 -5.63 8.82 -5.02
C VAL A 142 -4.32 8.31 -4.44
N PHE A 143 -4.40 7.40 -3.46
CA PHE A 143 -3.24 6.88 -2.75
C PHE A 143 -2.31 6.09 -3.68
N SER A 144 -2.84 5.15 -4.47
CA SER A 144 -2.06 4.36 -5.43
C SER A 144 -1.47 5.22 -6.55
N SER A 145 -2.18 6.25 -7.02
CA SER A 145 -1.64 7.17 -8.03
C SER A 145 -0.44 7.96 -7.50
N TRP A 146 -0.54 8.48 -6.27
CA TRP A 146 0.54 9.22 -5.62
C TRP A 146 1.74 8.32 -5.30
N ARG A 147 1.50 7.13 -4.72
CA ARG A 147 2.58 6.18 -4.42
C ARG A 147 3.25 5.65 -5.66
N LEU A 148 2.51 5.36 -6.72
CA LEU A 148 3.09 4.90 -7.99
C LEU A 148 4.06 5.94 -8.56
N ALA A 149 3.64 7.19 -8.68
CA ALA A 149 4.50 8.27 -9.18
C ALA A 149 5.74 8.49 -8.29
N HIS A 150 5.60 8.35 -6.97
CA HIS A 150 6.74 8.39 -6.05
C HIS A 150 7.69 7.18 -6.26
N PHE A 151 7.16 5.96 -6.30
CA PHE A 151 7.94 4.74 -6.48
C PHE A 151 8.66 4.70 -7.82
N GLU A 152 8.06 5.21 -8.89
CA GLU A 152 8.73 5.37 -10.19
C GLU A 152 10.02 6.18 -10.07
N ARG A 153 10.03 7.26 -9.26
CA ARG A 153 11.26 8.04 -9.01
C ARG A 153 12.25 7.29 -8.10
N LEU A 154 11.76 6.55 -7.12
CA LEU A 154 12.60 5.75 -6.21
C LEU A 154 13.32 4.60 -6.91
N THR A 155 12.87 4.15 -8.09
CA THR A 155 13.62 3.15 -8.88
C THR A 155 15.02 3.60 -9.27
N ALA A 156 15.29 4.91 -9.29
CA ALA A 156 16.60 5.50 -9.54
C ALA A 156 17.31 5.98 -8.27
N HIS A 157 16.83 5.60 -7.08
CA HIS A 157 17.46 5.97 -5.82
C HIS A 157 18.88 5.40 -5.71
N ARG A 158 19.77 6.10 -5.01
CA ARG A 158 21.18 5.71 -4.88
C ARG A 158 21.36 4.45 -4.03
N ASP A 159 20.48 4.24 -3.06
CA ASP A 159 20.42 3.01 -2.28
C ASP A 159 19.83 1.87 -3.14
N PRO A 160 20.60 0.81 -3.44
CA PRO A 160 20.19 -0.25 -4.36
C PRO A 160 19.06 -1.11 -3.80
N VAL A 161 18.97 -1.27 -2.47
CA VAL A 161 17.87 -2.02 -1.82
C VAL A 161 16.56 -1.25 -1.97
N LEU A 162 16.52 0.04 -1.63
CA LEU A 162 15.34 0.87 -1.82
C LEU A 162 14.91 0.94 -3.29
N ALA A 163 15.87 1.06 -4.22
CA ALA A 163 15.59 1.04 -5.65
C ALA A 163 14.96 -0.29 -6.12
N ALA A 164 15.45 -1.42 -5.61
CA ALA A 164 14.89 -2.74 -5.91
C ALA A 164 13.47 -2.91 -5.34
N ILE A 165 13.24 -2.49 -4.09
CA ILE A 165 11.90 -2.47 -3.47
C ILE A 165 10.95 -1.62 -4.31
N ALA A 166 11.39 -0.43 -4.74
CA ALA A 166 10.61 0.45 -5.57
C ALA A 166 10.27 -0.18 -6.93
N ALA A 167 11.25 -0.80 -7.59
CA ALA A 167 11.06 -1.45 -8.90
C ALA A 167 10.03 -2.59 -8.85
N LYS A 168 10.00 -3.36 -7.75
CA LYS A 168 8.93 -4.33 -7.48
C LYS A 168 7.59 -3.62 -7.26
N GLY A 169 7.57 -2.66 -6.34
CA GLY A 169 6.35 -1.95 -5.92
C GLY A 169 5.66 -1.18 -7.05
N VAL A 170 6.39 -0.72 -8.07
CA VAL A 170 5.80 -0.06 -9.27
C VAL A 170 4.79 -0.97 -9.96
N LYS A 171 5.07 -2.28 -10.11
CA LYS A 171 4.15 -3.21 -10.79
C LYS A 171 2.87 -3.41 -9.99
N GLU A 172 3.01 -3.59 -8.68
CA GLU A 172 1.89 -3.74 -7.75
C GLU A 172 1.03 -2.47 -7.72
N LEU A 173 1.65 -1.30 -7.53
CA LEU A 173 0.95 -0.01 -7.47
C LEU A 173 0.26 0.36 -8.79
N ALA A 174 0.83 -0.03 -9.94
CA ALA A 174 0.18 0.12 -11.24
C ALA A 174 -1.12 -0.70 -11.31
N TYR A 175 -1.10 -1.93 -10.81
CA TYR A 175 -2.31 -2.76 -10.70
C TYR A 175 -3.33 -2.15 -9.72
N HIS A 176 -2.89 -1.67 -8.55
CA HIS A 176 -3.77 -1.04 -7.54
C HIS A 176 -4.48 0.20 -8.10
N ARG A 177 -3.74 1.06 -8.82
CA ARG A 177 -4.29 2.24 -9.49
C ARG A 177 -5.28 1.85 -10.57
N GLN A 178 -4.96 0.85 -11.39
CA GLN A 178 -5.83 0.39 -12.47
C GLN A 178 -7.15 -0.14 -11.93
N TYR A 179 -7.09 -1.03 -10.93
CA TYR A 179 -8.27 -1.55 -10.25
C TYR A 179 -9.18 -0.43 -9.72
N ALA A 180 -8.60 0.53 -9.01
CA ALA A 180 -9.37 1.65 -8.44
C ALA A 180 -9.93 2.59 -9.54
N ALA A 181 -9.19 2.78 -10.64
CA ALA A 181 -9.64 3.60 -11.77
C ALA A 181 -10.84 2.96 -12.48
N GLU A 182 -10.80 1.65 -12.75
CA GLU A 182 -11.90 0.92 -13.38
C GLU A 182 -13.17 0.98 -12.54
N TRP A 183 -13.04 0.79 -11.22
CA TRP A 183 -14.16 0.92 -10.30
C TRP A 183 -14.67 2.36 -10.17
N ALA A 184 -13.78 3.35 -10.18
CA ALA A 184 -14.19 4.74 -10.15
C ALA A 184 -15.03 5.13 -11.38
N VAL A 185 -14.64 4.64 -12.57
CA VAL A 185 -15.43 4.80 -13.80
C VAL A 185 -16.77 4.06 -13.70
N ARG A 186 -16.75 2.78 -13.28
CA ARG A 186 -17.97 1.96 -13.15
C ARG A 186 -18.99 2.56 -12.19
N LEU A 187 -18.54 3.09 -11.05
CA LEU A 187 -19.43 3.69 -10.05
C LEU A 187 -19.85 5.11 -10.45
N GLY A 188 -18.94 5.90 -11.04
CA GLY A 188 -19.21 7.25 -11.48
C GLY A 188 -20.22 7.30 -12.63
N ASP A 189 -20.05 6.47 -13.65
CA ASP A 189 -20.96 6.40 -14.81
C ASP A 189 -22.01 5.27 -14.67
N GLY A 190 -22.29 4.87 -13.43
CA GLY A 190 -23.25 3.81 -13.11
C GLY A 190 -24.67 4.33 -12.95
N THR A 191 -25.18 4.24 -11.73
CA THR A 191 -26.50 4.75 -11.34
C THR A 191 -26.40 6.15 -10.75
N GLU A 192 -27.53 6.87 -10.65
CA GLU A 192 -27.57 8.15 -9.95
C GLU A 192 -27.05 8.04 -8.50
N GLU A 193 -27.38 6.93 -7.82
CA GLU A 193 -26.93 6.68 -6.44
C GLU A 193 -25.42 6.40 -6.36
N SER A 194 -24.86 5.57 -7.24
CA SER A 194 -23.41 5.30 -7.24
C SER A 194 -22.62 6.55 -7.63
N HIS A 195 -23.12 7.32 -8.60
CA HIS A 195 -22.54 8.61 -8.98
C HIS A 195 -22.51 9.59 -7.80
N ARG A 196 -23.63 9.71 -7.08
CA ARG A 196 -23.75 10.56 -5.88
C ARG A 196 -22.75 10.16 -4.79
N ARG A 197 -22.57 8.85 -4.55
CA ARG A 197 -21.59 8.34 -3.58
C ARG A 197 -20.15 8.62 -4.00
N MET A 198 -19.81 8.43 -5.28
CA MET A 198 -18.49 8.77 -5.81
C MET A 198 -18.16 10.24 -5.67
N ARG A 199 -19.11 11.14 -5.97
CA ARG A 199 -18.94 12.58 -5.75
C ARG A 199 -18.69 12.92 -4.29
N ARG A 200 -19.48 12.34 -3.38
CA ARG A 200 -19.29 12.53 -1.94
C ARG A 200 -17.92 12.02 -1.48
N ALA A 201 -17.49 10.86 -1.96
CA ALA A 201 -16.18 10.29 -1.66
C ALA A 201 -15.04 11.21 -2.14
N GLN A 202 -15.14 11.77 -3.35
CA GLN A 202 -14.18 12.77 -3.84
C GLN A 202 -14.12 14.00 -2.92
N GLU A 203 -15.26 14.55 -2.51
CA GLU A 203 -15.34 15.70 -1.60
C GLU A 203 -14.69 15.40 -0.23
N GLN A 204 -14.80 14.17 0.26
CA GLN A 204 -14.22 13.75 1.54
C GLN A 204 -12.71 13.48 1.46
N VAL A 205 -12.21 12.95 0.34
CA VAL A 205 -10.78 12.65 0.13
C VAL A 205 -9.99 13.89 -0.27
N ALA A 206 -10.60 14.79 -1.04
CA ALA A 206 -9.95 15.96 -1.62
C ALA A 206 -9.11 16.80 -0.63
N PRO A 207 -9.54 17.07 0.62
CA PRO A 207 -8.76 17.88 1.56
C PRO A 207 -7.39 17.29 1.94
N TYR A 208 -7.19 15.98 1.78
CA TYR A 208 -5.94 15.27 2.08
C TYR A 208 -4.90 15.34 0.95
N LEU A 209 -5.29 15.76 -0.26
CA LEU A 209 -4.36 15.90 -1.40
C LEU A 209 -3.20 16.86 -1.10
N GLY A 210 -3.46 17.93 -0.32
CA GLY A 210 -2.43 18.91 0.04
C GLY A 210 -1.27 18.31 0.82
N GLU A 211 -1.56 17.40 1.75
CA GLU A 211 -0.53 16.70 2.52
C GLU A 211 0.29 15.77 1.63
N LEU A 212 -0.33 15.01 0.72
CA LEU A 212 0.39 14.11 -0.18
C LEU A 212 1.45 14.85 -0.99
N PHE A 213 1.09 15.99 -1.58
CA PHE A 213 2.01 16.79 -2.39
C PHE A 213 3.03 17.57 -1.56
N THR A 214 2.78 17.76 -0.27
CA THR A 214 3.79 18.28 0.67
C THR A 214 4.77 17.18 1.06
N ALA A 215 4.29 15.96 1.26
CA ALA A 215 5.10 14.79 1.60
C ALA A 215 6.00 14.36 0.43
N TYR A 216 5.47 14.39 -0.80
CA TYR A 216 6.24 14.19 -2.03
C TYR A 216 5.51 14.80 -3.22
N ASP A 217 6.16 15.73 -3.93
CA ASP A 217 5.53 16.49 -5.01
C ASP A 217 5.54 15.73 -6.33
N VAL A 218 4.40 15.08 -6.62
CA VAL A 218 4.05 14.42 -7.89
C VAL A 218 2.66 14.88 -8.35
N ARG A 219 2.38 16.17 -8.09
CA ARG A 219 1.05 16.76 -8.31
C ARG A 219 0.59 16.59 -9.75
N ASP A 220 1.47 16.84 -10.71
CA ASP A 220 1.10 16.83 -12.13
C ASP A 220 0.73 15.41 -12.58
N GLU A 221 1.50 14.40 -12.17
CA GLU A 221 1.22 13.00 -12.46
C GLU A 221 -0.13 12.54 -11.86
N VAL A 222 -0.39 12.90 -10.60
CA VAL A 222 -1.65 12.53 -9.92
C VAL A 222 -2.84 13.28 -10.53
N VAL A 223 -2.73 14.58 -10.79
CA VAL A 223 -3.80 15.38 -11.40
C VAL A 223 -4.13 14.89 -12.80
N ALA A 224 -3.14 14.44 -13.59
CA ALA A 224 -3.37 13.86 -14.90
C ALA A 224 -4.23 12.58 -14.82
N VAL A 225 -3.91 11.67 -13.90
CA VAL A 225 -4.70 10.45 -13.66
C VAL A 225 -6.11 10.80 -13.21
N LEU A 226 -6.25 11.66 -12.20
CA LEU A 226 -7.56 12.03 -11.65
C LEU A 226 -8.43 12.72 -12.70
N ARG A 227 -7.84 13.52 -13.60
CA ARG A 227 -8.55 14.14 -14.72
C ARG A 227 -9.08 13.10 -15.68
N GLN A 228 -8.22 12.20 -16.15
CA GLN A 228 -8.62 11.14 -17.06
C GLN A 228 -9.75 10.28 -16.47
N VAL A 229 -9.63 9.87 -15.21
CA VAL A 229 -10.64 9.06 -14.54
C VAL A 229 -11.93 9.84 -14.31
N SER A 230 -11.86 11.10 -13.87
CA SER A 230 -13.07 11.90 -13.62
C SER A 230 -13.83 12.18 -14.91
N GLU A 231 -13.14 12.50 -16.01
CA GLU A 231 -13.75 12.67 -17.33
C GLU A 231 -14.46 11.38 -17.80
N ALA A 232 -13.81 10.23 -17.68
CA ALA A 232 -14.40 8.94 -18.05
C ALA A 232 -15.57 8.53 -17.12
N ALA A 233 -15.53 8.93 -15.85
CA ALA A 233 -16.55 8.61 -14.84
C ALA A 233 -17.72 9.62 -14.81
N GLY A 234 -17.69 10.67 -15.64
CA GLY A 234 -18.66 11.77 -15.58
C GLY A 234 -18.58 12.60 -14.29
N LEU A 235 -17.50 12.49 -13.52
CA LEU A 235 -17.32 13.17 -12.23
C LEU A 235 -16.62 14.53 -12.43
N PRO A 236 -16.89 15.53 -11.57
CA PRO A 236 -16.12 16.76 -11.57
C PRO A 236 -14.70 16.51 -11.03
N MET A 237 -13.74 17.32 -11.47
CA MET A 237 -12.42 17.34 -10.83
C MET A 237 -12.54 17.79 -9.36
N PRO A 238 -11.83 17.15 -8.43
CA PRO A 238 -11.87 17.54 -7.03
C PRO A 238 -11.25 18.93 -6.85
N VAL A 239 -12.02 19.84 -6.25
CA VAL A 239 -11.51 21.12 -5.75
C VAL A 239 -11.25 20.95 -4.27
N TYR A 240 -10.04 21.29 -3.82
CA TYR A 240 -9.67 21.07 -2.43
C TYR A 240 -9.11 22.32 -1.75
N ARG A 241 -9.41 22.42 -0.46
CA ARG A 241 -8.74 23.29 0.50
C ARG A 241 -7.95 22.36 1.44
N PRO A 242 -6.61 22.42 1.46
CA PRO A 242 -5.81 21.55 2.32
C PRO A 242 -6.21 21.65 3.79
N LEU A 243 -6.22 20.51 4.49
CA LEU A 243 -6.30 20.50 5.95
C LEU A 243 -4.92 20.79 6.57
N PRO A 244 -4.85 21.61 7.64
CA PRO A 244 -3.61 21.79 8.38
C PRO A 244 -3.19 20.47 9.06
N GLY A 245 -1.90 20.33 9.33
CA GLY A 245 -1.29 19.18 9.99
C GLY A 245 -0.64 18.18 9.04
N SER A 246 0.16 17.27 9.59
CA SER A 246 0.90 16.28 8.80
C SER A 246 1.15 14.99 9.57
N GLY A 247 0.70 13.86 9.03
CA GLY A 247 1.02 12.54 9.57
C GLY A 247 2.53 12.24 9.50
N ARG A 248 3.26 12.84 8.54
CA ARG A 248 4.74 12.82 8.53
C ARG A 248 5.37 13.47 9.76
N ALA A 249 4.67 14.35 10.46
CA ALA A 249 5.10 14.96 11.71
C ALA A 249 4.58 14.23 12.97
N GLY A 250 3.90 13.09 12.81
CA GLY A 250 3.22 12.39 13.91
C GLY A 250 1.88 13.00 14.30
N GLU A 251 1.38 13.97 13.52
CA GLU A 251 0.08 14.62 13.74
C GLU A 251 -1.01 13.88 12.97
N HIS A 252 -1.58 12.86 13.61
CA HIS A 252 -2.58 11.98 13.00
C HIS A 252 -4.01 12.38 13.32
N THR A 253 -4.97 11.85 12.56
CA THR A 253 -6.40 11.95 12.85
C THR A 253 -6.76 11.10 14.06
N GLU A 254 -7.99 11.22 14.54
CA GLU A 254 -8.54 10.37 15.59
C GLU A 254 -8.59 8.88 15.22
N HIS A 255 -8.34 8.53 13.96
CA HIS A 255 -8.52 7.18 13.43
C HIS A 255 -7.30 6.27 13.57
N LEU A 256 -6.08 6.82 13.69
CA LEU A 256 -4.87 6.00 13.71
C LEU A 256 -4.72 5.23 15.02
N ALA A 257 -4.87 5.89 16.17
CA ALA A 257 -4.62 5.25 17.47
C ALA A 257 -5.54 4.02 17.72
N PRO A 258 -6.86 4.06 17.42
CA PRO A 258 -7.70 2.86 17.52
C PRO A 258 -7.29 1.75 16.55
N LEU A 259 -6.88 2.09 15.33
CA LEU A 259 -6.41 1.12 14.33
C LEU A 259 -5.15 0.39 14.82
N LEU A 260 -4.20 1.13 15.39
CA LEU A 260 -2.98 0.55 15.95
C LEU A 260 -3.26 -0.27 17.20
N ALA A 261 -4.22 0.13 18.05
CA ALA A 261 -4.59 -0.66 19.22
C ALA A 261 -5.09 -2.07 18.83
N GLU A 262 -5.83 -2.19 17.72
CA GLU A 262 -6.25 -3.48 17.17
C GLU A 262 -5.07 -4.24 16.55
N LEU A 263 -4.29 -3.60 15.67
CA LEU A 263 -3.14 -4.20 14.99
C LEU A 263 -2.08 -4.74 15.98
N GLN A 264 -1.81 -3.98 17.05
CA GLN A 264 -0.69 -4.23 17.96
C GLN A 264 -1.10 -4.98 19.22
N GLY A 265 -2.40 -5.19 19.44
CA GLY A 265 -2.95 -5.66 20.72
C GLY A 265 -2.34 -6.98 21.22
N ILE A 266 -2.25 -7.99 20.34
CA ILE A 266 -1.70 -9.31 20.70
C ILE A 266 -0.20 -9.23 20.97
N ALA A 267 0.55 -8.57 20.08
CA ALA A 267 1.99 -8.42 20.22
C ALA A 267 2.39 -7.68 21.51
N ARG A 268 1.66 -6.60 21.86
CA ARG A 268 1.90 -5.85 23.10
C ARG A 268 1.47 -6.59 24.36
N ALA A 269 0.46 -7.45 24.28
CA ALA A 269 0.05 -8.30 25.40
C ALA A 269 1.07 -9.43 25.69
N HIS A 270 1.81 -9.87 24.68
CA HIS A 270 2.76 -10.98 24.76
C HIS A 270 4.09 -10.64 24.05
N PRO A 271 4.87 -9.67 24.58
CA PRO A 271 6.05 -9.13 23.89
C PRO A 271 7.20 -10.12 23.67
N GLU A 272 7.27 -11.19 24.47
CA GLU A 272 8.31 -12.23 24.37
C GLU A 272 7.86 -13.43 23.49
N ALA A 273 6.67 -13.39 22.91
CA ALA A 273 6.16 -14.48 22.07
C ALA A 273 6.80 -14.48 20.68
N THR A 274 6.86 -15.66 20.05
CA THR A 274 7.35 -15.87 18.68
C THR A 274 6.25 -16.56 17.87
N TRP A 275 6.09 -16.14 16.61
CA TRP A 275 4.98 -16.55 15.72
C TRP A 275 5.49 -17.07 14.38
#